data_AF-Q8WSK8-F1
#
_entry.id   AF-Q8WSK8-F1
#
_cell.length_a   1.000
_cell.length_b   1.000
_cell.length_c   1.000
_cell.angle_alpha   90.00
_cell.angle_beta   90.00
_cell.angle_gamma   90.00
#
_symmetry.space_group_name_H-M   'P 1'
#
loop_
_entity.id
_entity.type
_entity.pdbx_description
1 polymer ?
#
loop_
_entity_poly.entity_id
_entity_poly.type
_entity_poly.pdbx_seq_one_letter_code
_entity_poly.pdbx_strand_id
1 'polypeptide(L)'
;SQSERDDIMLKFRQCKFRVLISTDIWGRGLDVQEVSLVVNYDLPNSRESYIHRIGRSGRFGRKGVAINFVKNDDIKIFRDIEQYYSTQIDEMPMNITELL
;
A
#
# COMPACT_ATOMS: atom_id res chain seq x y z
N SER A 1 -1.02 22.49 -3.44
CA SER A 1 -1.77 22.68 -4.70
C SER A 1 -1.69 21.41 -5.55
N GLN A 2 -2.46 21.27 -6.64
CA GLN A 2 -2.30 20.12 -7.55
C GLN A 2 -0.91 20.09 -8.21
N SER A 3 -0.38 21.27 -8.56
CA SER A 3 0.97 21.42 -9.13
C SER A 3 2.08 20.87 -8.22
N GLU A 4 2.02 21.15 -6.92
CA GLU A 4 2.98 20.59 -5.94
C GLU A 4 2.89 19.06 -5.86
N ARG A 5 1.67 18.51 -5.98
CA ARG A 5 1.47 17.06 -5.97
C ARG A 5 2.11 16.42 -7.20
N ASP A 6 1.90 17.02 -8.36
CA ASP A 6 2.45 16.52 -9.62
C ASP A 6 4.00 16.56 -9.62
N ASP A 7 4.59 17.62 -9.04
CA ASP A 7 6.06 17.75 -8.89
C ASP A 7 6.65 16.70 -7.93
N ILE A 8 6.03 16.48 -6.77
CA ILE A 8 6.47 15.42 -5.82
C ILE A 8 6.43 14.05 -6.49
N MET A 9 5.40 13.77 -7.28
CA MET A 9 5.28 12.49 -7.99
C MET A 9 6.29 12.33 -9.11
N LEU A 10 6.57 13.40 -9.85
CA LEU A 10 7.61 13.37 -10.86
C LEU A 10 8.96 13.01 -10.22
N LYS A 11 9.29 13.65 -9.09
CA LYS A 11 10.53 13.37 -8.33
C LYS A 11 10.55 11.93 -7.80
N PHE A 12 9.43 11.42 -7.29
CA PHE A 12 9.34 10.04 -6.81
C PHE A 12 9.53 9.02 -7.95
N ARG A 13 8.88 9.24 -9.11
CA ARG A 13 9.07 8.42 -10.32
C ARG A 13 10.50 8.47 -10.88
N GLN A 14 11.19 9.59 -10.70
CA GLN A 14 12.60 9.74 -11.06
C GLN A 14 13.57 9.16 -10.00
N CYS A 15 13.05 8.39 -9.03
CA CYS A 15 13.82 7.82 -7.94
C CYS A 15 14.62 8.86 -7.11
N LYS A 16 14.19 10.13 -7.10
CA LYS A 16 14.81 11.18 -6.25
C LYS A 16 14.56 10.92 -4.76
N PHE A 17 13.48 10.20 -4.46
CA PHE A 17 13.13 9.72 -3.13
C PHE A 17 12.81 8.24 -3.19
N ARG A 18 13.22 7.48 -2.16
CA ARG A 18 12.91 6.05 -2.05
C ARG A 18 11.60 5.77 -1.30
N VAL A 19 11.12 6.74 -0.53
CA VAL A 19 9.93 6.60 0.32
C VAL A 19 9.01 7.79 0.08
N LEU A 20 7.72 7.50 -0.10
CA LEU A 20 6.65 8.49 -0.21
C LEU A 20 5.61 8.19 0.88
N ILE A 21 5.33 9.18 1.72
CA ILE A 21 4.30 9.10 2.77
C ILE A 21 3.10 9.90 2.30
N SER A 22 1.90 9.32 2.38
CA SER A 22 0.74 9.91 1.74
C SER A 22 -0.61 9.42 2.31
N THR A 23 -1.69 10.15 2.01
CA THR A 23 -3.08 9.81 2.34
C THR A 23 -3.87 9.35 1.11
N ASP A 24 -5.11 8.86 1.30
CA ASP A 24 -5.98 8.30 0.24
C ASP A 24 -6.25 9.22 -0.95
N ILE A 25 -6.03 10.53 -0.81
CA ILE A 25 -6.12 11.51 -1.90
C ILE A 25 -5.14 11.17 -3.05
N TRP A 26 -4.11 10.39 -2.74
CA TRP A 26 -3.13 9.89 -3.70
C TRP A 26 -3.42 8.48 -4.23
N GLY A 27 -4.50 7.85 -3.76
CA GLY A 27 -4.84 6.46 -4.09
C GLY A 27 -5.39 6.23 -5.49
N ARG A 28 -5.66 7.28 -6.29
CA ARG A 28 -6.18 7.13 -7.67
C ARG A 28 -5.28 7.89 -8.65
N GLY A 29 -4.84 7.22 -9.71
CA GLY A 29 -4.01 7.83 -10.77
C GLY A 29 -2.48 7.73 -10.58
N LEU A 30 -2.00 7.26 -9.42
CA LEU A 30 -0.58 6.99 -9.23
C LEU A 30 -0.16 5.67 -9.88
N ASP A 31 0.16 5.72 -11.17
CA ASP A 31 0.95 4.66 -11.80
C ASP A 31 2.43 4.90 -11.48
N VAL A 32 2.93 4.25 -10.42
CA VAL A 32 4.36 4.17 -10.14
C VAL A 32 4.72 2.70 -10.24
N GLN A 33 5.26 2.31 -11.40
CA GLN A 33 5.49 0.91 -11.76
C GLN A 33 6.58 0.22 -10.91
N GLU A 34 7.33 0.99 -10.12
CA GLU A 34 8.53 0.56 -9.40
C GLU A 34 8.31 0.33 -7.90
N VAL A 35 7.09 0.50 -7.38
CA VAL A 35 6.83 0.27 -5.94
C VAL A 35 6.78 -1.23 -5.66
N SER A 36 7.74 -1.73 -4.90
CA SER A 36 7.76 -3.13 -4.42
C SER A 36 7.08 -3.30 -3.06
N LEU A 37 6.98 -2.24 -2.26
CA LEU A 37 6.46 -2.28 -0.89
C LEU A 37 5.44 -1.17 -0.64
N VAL A 38 4.29 -1.55 -0.09
CA VAL A 38 3.29 -0.62 0.45
C VAL A 38 3.13 -0.88 1.94
N VAL A 39 3.12 0.18 2.74
CA VAL A 39 2.87 0.09 4.18
C VAL A 39 1.61 0.89 4.52
N ASN A 40 0.58 0.20 5.00
CA ASN A 40 -0.59 0.83 5.60
C ASN A 40 -0.29 1.14 7.07
N TYR A 41 0.12 2.38 7.33
CA TYR A 41 0.39 2.84 8.70
C TYR A 41 -0.89 2.88 9.55
N ASP A 42 -1.99 3.32 8.96
CA ASP A 42 -3.34 3.13 9.50
C ASP A 42 -4.14 2.29 8.50
N LEU A 43 -4.86 1.29 9.00
CA LEU A 43 -5.72 0.45 8.18
C LEU A 43 -6.83 1.32 7.55
N PRO A 44 -7.12 1.19 6.24
CA PRO A 44 -8.14 2.01 5.59
C PRO A 44 -9.54 1.69 6.13
N ASN A 45 -10.39 2.71 6.18
CA ASN A 45 -11.77 2.61 6.67
C ASN A 45 -12.72 1.86 5.72
N SER A 46 -12.26 1.43 4.54
CA SER A 46 -13.04 0.61 3.62
C SER A 46 -12.17 -0.38 2.84
N ARG A 47 -12.77 -1.51 2.50
CA ARG A 47 -12.16 -2.56 1.65
C ARG A 47 -11.76 -2.04 0.26
N GLU A 48 -12.54 -1.14 -0.34
CA GLU A 48 -12.22 -0.54 -1.64
C GLU A 48 -10.96 0.32 -1.55
N SER A 49 -10.80 1.05 -0.45
CA SER A 49 -9.57 1.84 -0.22
C SER A 49 -8.37 0.91 -0.02
N TYR A 50 -8.55 -0.22 0.67
CA TYR A 50 -7.49 -1.22 0.85
C TYR A 50 -6.92 -1.72 -0.48
N ILE A 51 -7.76 -2.21 -1.39
CA ILE A 51 -7.30 -2.76 -2.66
C ILE A 51 -6.61 -1.68 -3.53
N HIS A 52 -7.09 -0.44 -3.47
CA HIS A 52 -6.47 0.67 -4.20
C HIS A 52 -5.09 1.08 -3.65
N ARG A 53 -4.87 0.93 -2.34
CA ARG A 53 -3.57 1.19 -1.69
C ARG A 53 -2.57 0.08 -2.01
N ILE A 54 -2.91 -1.18 -1.76
CA ILE A 54 -1.95 -2.28 -1.96
C ILE A 54 -1.63 -2.52 -3.46
N GLY A 55 -2.60 -2.22 -4.33
CA GLY A 55 -2.44 -2.27 -5.79
C GLY A 55 -1.48 -1.22 -6.39
N ARG A 56 -0.80 -0.41 -5.55
CA ARG A 56 0.37 0.38 -5.97
C ARG A 56 1.61 -0.50 -6.18
N SER A 57 1.68 -1.64 -5.50
CA SER A 57 2.74 -2.65 -5.69
C SER A 57 2.28 -3.80 -6.57
N GLY A 58 3.21 -4.69 -6.93
CA GLY A 58 2.88 -5.98 -7.56
C GLY A 58 2.25 -5.87 -8.96
N ARG A 59 2.52 -4.78 -9.70
CA ARG A 59 1.95 -4.57 -11.04
C ARG A 59 2.64 -5.43 -12.10
N PHE A 60 1.90 -5.79 -13.15
CA PHE A 60 2.39 -6.58 -14.30
C PHE A 60 3.03 -7.92 -13.91
N GLY A 61 2.47 -8.60 -12.91
CA GLY A 61 2.98 -9.90 -12.43
C GLY A 61 4.29 -9.81 -11.64
N ARG A 62 4.79 -8.60 -11.34
CA ARG A 62 5.89 -8.41 -10.40
C ARG A 62 5.42 -8.78 -9.00
N LYS A 63 6.34 -9.25 -8.16
CA LYS A 63 6.07 -9.43 -6.73
C LYS A 63 5.94 -8.07 -6.06
N GLY A 64 5.04 -7.98 -5.09
CA GLY A 64 4.84 -6.81 -4.25
C GLY A 64 4.46 -7.25 -2.85
N VAL A 65 4.85 -6.47 -1.85
CA VAL A 65 4.55 -6.72 -0.44
C VAL A 65 3.68 -5.60 0.09
N ALA A 66 2.64 -5.96 0.85
CA ALA A 66 1.83 -5.02 1.60
C ALA A 66 1.95 -5.36 3.10
N ILE A 67 2.36 -4.38 3.91
CA ILE A 67 2.44 -4.50 5.36
C ILE A 67 1.34 -3.64 5.98
N ASN A 68 0.63 -4.18 6.96
CA ASN A 68 -0.46 -3.49 7.65
C ASN A 68 -0.09 -3.34 9.12
N PHE A 69 -0.15 -2.12 9.66
CA PHE A 69 -0.17 -1.91 11.08
C PHE A 69 -1.63 -1.93 11.55
N VAL A 70 -1.93 -2.82 12.48
CA VAL A 70 -3.29 -3.13 12.92
C VAL A 70 -3.38 -2.91 14.42
N LYS A 71 -4.35 -2.10 14.86
CA LYS A 71 -4.70 -1.91 16.27
C LYS A 71 -5.84 -2.87 16.64
N ASN A 72 -6.11 -3.04 17.93
CA ASN A 72 -7.21 -3.90 18.39
C ASN A 72 -8.57 -3.51 17.80
N ASP A 73 -8.83 -2.22 17.62
CA ASP A 73 -10.08 -1.71 17.06
C ASP A 73 -10.21 -1.97 15.55
N ASP A 74 -9.10 -2.26 14.86
CA ASP A 74 -9.03 -2.51 13.42
C ASP A 74 -9.38 -3.98 13.06
N ILE A 75 -9.42 -4.89 14.06
CA ILE A 75 -9.58 -6.34 13.82
C ILE A 75 -10.85 -6.65 13.01
N LYS A 76 -11.94 -5.91 13.24
CA LYS A 76 -13.20 -6.13 12.53
C LYS A 76 -13.08 -5.84 11.04
N ILE A 77 -12.51 -4.71 10.68
CA ILE A 77 -12.34 -4.32 9.27
C ILE A 77 -11.24 -5.14 8.59
N PHE A 78 -10.20 -5.53 9.33
CA PHE A 78 -9.15 -6.43 8.86
C PHE A 78 -9.73 -7.78 8.42
N ARG A 79 -10.55 -8.42 9.27
CA ARG A 79 -11.21 -9.69 8.93
C ARG A 79 -12.21 -9.57 7.78
N ASP A 80 -12.92 -8.44 7.70
CA ASP A 80 -13.83 -8.16 6.59
C ASP A 80 -13.08 -8.09 5.26
N ILE A 81 -11.89 -7.46 5.24
CA ILE A 81 -11.01 -7.41 4.06
C ILE A 81 -10.56 -8.82 3.65
N GLU A 82 -10.04 -9.62 4.58
CA GLU A 82 -9.61 -11.01 4.30
C GLU A 82 -10.74 -11.86 3.73
N GLN A 83 -11.90 -11.84 4.41
CA GLN A 83 -13.05 -12.63 4.02
C GLN A 83 -13.62 -12.19 2.66
N TYR A 84 -13.76 -10.88 2.45
CA TYR A 84 -14.35 -10.35 1.22
C TYR A 84 -13.49 -10.67 -0.01
N TYR A 85 -12.18 -10.51 0.11
CA TYR A 85 -11.25 -10.78 -1.01
C TYR A 85 -10.80 -12.24 -1.07
N SER A 86 -11.23 -13.09 -0.12
CA SER A 86 -10.77 -14.49 -0.01
C SER A 86 -9.24 -14.57 -0.02
N THR A 87 -8.60 -13.66 0.70
CA THR A 87 -7.14 -13.57 0.82
C THR A 87 -6.72 -13.91 2.23
N GLN A 88 -5.48 -14.35 2.37
CA GLN A 88 -4.83 -14.55 3.66
C GLN A 88 -3.84 -13.41 3.89
N ILE A 89 -3.91 -12.76 5.04
CA ILE A 89 -2.97 -11.74 5.49
C ILE A 89 -2.27 -12.29 6.73
N ASP A 90 -1.10 -12.88 6.51
CA ASP A 90 -0.33 -13.52 7.56
C ASP A 90 0.31 -12.52 8.53
N GLU A 91 0.53 -12.98 9.76
CA GLU A 91 1.38 -12.27 10.71
C GLU A 91 2.79 -12.12 10.13
N MET A 92 3.36 -10.92 10.25
CA MET A 92 4.67 -10.63 9.69
C MET A 92 5.74 -11.50 10.39
N PRO A 93 6.52 -12.31 9.66
CA PRO A 93 7.56 -13.13 10.24
C PRO A 93 8.72 -12.26 10.78
N MET A 94 9.48 -12.81 11.73
CA MET A 94 10.68 -12.12 12.24
C MET A 94 11.72 -11.84 11.16
N ASN A 95 11.85 -12.74 10.18
CA ASN A 95 12.73 -12.58 9.03
C ASN A 95 11.91 -12.18 7.80
N ILE A 96 12.13 -10.96 7.32
CA ILE A 96 11.41 -10.39 6.17
C ILE A 96 12.25 -10.36 4.89
N THR A 97 13.50 -10.81 4.94
CA THR A 97 14.42 -10.79 3.79
C THR A 97 13.92 -11.67 2.65
N GLU A 98 13.15 -12.72 2.94
CA GLU A 98 12.59 -13.60 1.91
C GLU A 98 11.34 -13.02 1.22
N LEU A 99 10.73 -11.99 1.81
CA LEU A 99 9.51 -11.35 1.29
C LEU A 99 9.83 -10.15 0.37
N LEU A 100 10.95 -9.47 0.59
CA LEU A 100 11.37 -8.24 -0.11
C LEU A 100 12.34 -8.53 -1.26
#